data_AF-A0A7Y2MIU7-F1
#
_entry.id   AF-A0A7Y2MIU7-F1
#
_cell.length_a   1.000
_cell.length_b   1.000
_cell.length_c   1.000
_cell.angle_alpha   90.00
_cell.angle_beta   90.00
_cell.angle_gamma   90.00
#
_symmetry.space_group_name_H-M   'P 1'
#
loop_
_entity.id
_entity.type
_entity.pdbx_description
1 polymer ?
#
loop_
_entity_poly.entity_id
_entity_poly.type
_entity_poly.pdbx_seq_one_letter_code
_entity_poly.pdbx_strand_id
1 'polypeptide(L)' 'MSVRRLAEDQFQPAAFAFNDENAVWADKTIKKYPAGRQQSAVIPLLMRAQEQDGWVTRAAIEKVADMLDMSYLRVL' A
#
# COMPACT_ATOMS: atom_id res chain seq x y z
N MET A 1 1.00 -15.90 -17.65
CA MET A 1 1.65 -14.99 -16.67
C MET A 1 1.48 -13.58 -17.21
N SER A 2 0.70 -12.72 -16.54
CA SER A 2 0.64 -11.30 -16.91
C SER A 2 1.95 -10.64 -16.50
N VAL A 3 2.61 -9.92 -17.41
CA VAL A 3 3.77 -9.10 -17.05
C VAL A 3 3.22 -7.86 -16.35
N ARG A 4 3.42 -7.77 -15.04
CA ARG A 4 3.04 -6.58 -14.26
C ARG A 4 4.02 -5.46 -14.57
N ARG A 5 3.67 -4.60 -15.53
CA ARG A 5 4.44 -3.41 -15.86
C ARG A 5 4.00 -2.28 -14.96
N LEU A 6 4.92 -1.76 -14.16
CA LEU A 6 4.75 -0.47 -13.49
C LEU A 6 4.92 0.66 -14.51
N ALA A 7 4.41 1.85 -14.17
CA ALA A 7 4.72 3.05 -14.92
C ALA A 7 6.24 3.31 -14.91
N GLU A 8 6.75 3.94 -15.97
CA GLU A 8 8.18 4.27 -16.11
C GLU A 8 8.69 5.07 -14.91
N ASP A 9 9.97 4.87 -14.56
CA ASP A 9 10.58 5.45 -13.36
C ASP A 9 10.47 6.99 -13.31
N GLN A 10 10.44 7.67 -14.46
CA GLN A 10 10.27 9.12 -14.55
C GLN A 10 8.91 9.62 -14.02
N PHE A 11 7.89 8.76 -13.97
CA PHE A 11 6.57 9.08 -13.44
C PHE A 11 6.34 8.56 -12.03
N GLN A 12 7.23 7.72 -11.51
CA GLN A 12 7.11 7.18 -10.16
C GLN A 12 7.58 8.22 -9.14
N PRO A 13 6.78 8.54 -8.12
CA PRO A 13 7.26 9.38 -7.02
C PRO A 13 8.35 8.64 -6.24
N ALA A 14 9.33 9.40 -5.74
CA ALA A 14 10.44 8.84 -4.98
C ALA A 14 10.03 8.26 -3.62
N ALA A 15 8.93 8.76 -3.03
CA ALA A 15 8.44 8.33 -1.74
C ALA A 15 6.90 8.46 -1.66
N PHE A 16 6.31 7.66 -0.78
CA PHE A 16 4.89 7.72 -0.44
C PHE A 16 4.72 7.72 1.08
N ALA A 17 3.83 8.58 1.56
CA ALA A 17 3.36 8.56 2.94
C ALA A 17 1.86 8.85 2.95
N PHE A 18 1.13 8.13 3.80
CA PHE A 18 -0.23 8.51 4.12
C PHE A 18 -0.22 9.88 4.81
N ASN A 19 -1.18 10.74 4.47
CA ASN A 19 -1.47 11.92 5.28
C ASN A 19 -1.92 11.50 6.70
N ASP A 20 -1.93 12.45 7.64
CA ASP A 20 -2.17 12.14 9.06
C ASP A 20 -3.51 11.42 9.29
N GLU A 21 -4.57 11.85 8.60
CA GLU A 21 -5.89 11.21 8.69
C GLU A 21 -5.88 9.77 8.17
N ASN A 22 -5.23 9.54 7.03
CA ASN A 22 -5.10 8.25 6.39
C ASN A 22 -4.18 7.31 7.17
N ALA A 23 -3.14 7.83 7.82
CA ALA A 23 -2.26 7.05 8.67
C ALA A 23 -3.03 6.50 9.87
N VAL A 24 -3.82 7.33 10.56
CA VAL A 24 -4.68 6.90 11.67
C VAL A 24 -5.75 5.91 11.19
N TRP A 25 -6.34 6.15 10.01
CA TRP A 25 -7.30 5.23 9.42
C TRP A 25 -6.67 3.87 9.05
N ALA A 26 -5.43 3.87 8.52
CA ALA A 26 -4.69 2.69 8.14
C ALA A 26 -4.42 1.81 9.38
N ASP A 27 -3.91 2.41 10.47
CA ASP A 27 -3.68 1.70 11.73
C ASP A 27 -4.97 1.09 12.30
N LYS A 28 -6.08 1.84 12.26
CA LYS A 28 -7.39 1.34 12.69
C LYS A 28 -7.87 0.19 11.81
N THR A 29 -7.62 0.26 10.51
CA THR A 29 -8.04 -0.76 9.54
C THR A 29 -7.24 -2.05 9.72
N ILE A 30 -5.92 -1.95 9.92
CA ILE A 30 -5.07 -3.11 10.21
C ILE A 30 -5.55 -3.84 11.47
N LYS A 31 -5.95 -3.09 12.51
CA LYS A 31 -6.47 -3.64 13.78
C LYS A 31 -7.82 -4.36 13.65
N LYS A 32 -8.55 -4.22 12.53
CA LYS A 32 -9.79 -4.98 12.29
C LYS A 32 -9.51 -6.46 12.01
N TYR A 33 -8.28 -6.78 11.60
CA TYR A 33 -7.89 -8.15 11.29
C TYR A 33 -7.24 -8.80 12.52
N PRO A 34 -7.48 -10.10 12.76
CA PRO A 34 -6.85 -10.82 13.85
C PRO A 34 -5.32 -10.75 13.79
N ALA A 35 -4.67 -10.88 14.95
CA ALA A 35 -3.22 -11.00 15.01
C ALA A 35 -2.72 -12.18 14.14
N GLY A 36 -1.70 -11.93 13.32
CA GLY A 36 -1.19 -12.89 12.33
C GLY A 36 -1.94 -12.89 10.99
N ARG A 37 -3.01 -12.10 10.86
CA ARG A 37 -3.82 -11.95 9.64
C ARG A 37 -3.91 -10.50 9.14
N GLN A 38 -3.02 -9.62 9.61
CA GLN A 38 -2.96 -8.21 9.21
C GLN A 38 -2.77 -8.03 7.70
N GLN A 39 -2.12 -9.00 7.05
CA GLN A 39 -1.90 -9.02 5.59
C GLN A 39 -3.21 -8.91 4.79
N SER A 40 -4.35 -9.30 5.36
CA SER A 40 -5.67 -9.12 4.72
C SER A 40 -6.09 -7.65 4.58
N ALA A 41 -5.42 -6.72 5.26
CA ALA A 41 -5.62 -5.29 5.12
C ALA A 41 -4.96 -4.70 3.84
N VAL A 42 -4.26 -5.50 3.04
CA VAL A 42 -3.52 -5.00 1.85
C VAL A 42 -4.42 -4.27 0.85
N ILE A 43 -5.57 -4.85 0.50
CA ILE A 43 -6.51 -4.26 -0.46
C ILE A 43 -7.04 -2.91 0.04
N PRO A 44 -7.63 -2.79 1.25
CA PRO A 44 -8.15 -1.51 1.71
C PRO A 44 -7.05 -0.44 1.87
N LEU A 45 -5.83 -0.82 2.24
CA LEU A 45 -4.71 0.13 2.31
C LEU A 45 -4.29 0.64 0.92
N LEU A 46 -4.20 -0.24 -0.08
CA LEU A 46 -3.89 0.16 -1.45
C LEU A 46 -4.99 1.03 -2.06
N MET A 47 -6.26 0.71 -1.80
CA MET A 47 -7.38 1.55 -2.22
C MET A 47 -7.28 2.94 -1.59
N ARG A 48 -6.92 3.03 -0.30
CA ARG A 48 -6.75 4.33 0.37
C ARG A 48 -5.57 5.13 -0.19
N ALA A 49 -4.47 4.46 -0.53
CA ALA A 49 -3.34 5.10 -1.19
C ALA A 49 -3.73 5.65 -2.56
N GLN A 50 -4.51 4.87 -3.32
CA GLN A 50 -5.06 5.30 -4.59
C GLN A 50 -6.00 6.51 -4.46
N GLU A 51 -6.85 6.55 -3.42
CA GLU A 51 -7.73 7.71 -3.17
C GLU A 51 -6.94 8.98 -2.84
N GLN A 52 -5.79 8.85 -2.17
CA GLN A 52 -4.96 9.99 -1.78
C GLN A 52 -4.21 10.58 -2.98
N ASP A 53 -3.58 9.74 -3.79
CA ASP A 53 -2.65 10.19 -4.84
C ASP A 53 -3.24 10.06 -6.26
N GLY A 54 -4.44 9.48 -6.39
CA GLY A 54 -5.15 9.23 -7.65
C GLY A 54 -4.78 7.91 -8.34
N TRP A 55 -3.69 7.26 -7.94
CA TRP A 55 -3.19 6.00 -8.51
C TRP A 55 -2.30 5.25 -7.51
N VAL A 56 -2.02 3.98 -7.77
CA VAL A 56 -1.17 3.14 -6.91
C VAL A 56 0.27 3.14 -7.45
N THR A 57 1.16 3.83 -6.75
CA THR A 57 2.57 3.96 -7.13
C THR A 57 3.43 2.83 -6.56
N ARG A 58 4.64 2.66 -7.10
CA ARG A 58 5.61 1.70 -6.55
C ARG A 58 5.93 2.02 -5.09
N ALA A 59 6.16 3.29 -4.77
CA ALA A 59 6.42 3.73 -3.41
C ALA A 59 5.25 3.44 -2.46
N ALA A 60 4.00 3.57 -2.94
CA ALA A 60 2.82 3.21 -2.16
C ALA A 60 2.73 1.70 -1.88
N ILE A 61 3.03 0.87 -2.88
CA ILE A 61 3.10 -0.60 -2.74
C ILE A 61 4.15 -1.00 -1.69
N GLU A 62 5.37 -0.48 -1.83
CA GLU A 62 6.48 -0.75 -0.90
C GLU A 62 6.10 -0.30 0.52
N LYS A 63 5.51 0.89 0.67
CA LYS A 63 5.06 1.38 1.97
C LYS A 63 3.99 0.50 2.62
N VAL A 64 2.99 0.06 1.87
CA VAL A 64 1.93 -0.83 2.39
C VAL A 64 2.50 -2.20 2.76
N ALA A 65 3.45 -2.70 1.97
CA ALA A 65 4.12 -3.95 2.27
C ALA A 65 4.93 -3.88 3.58
N ASP A 66 5.67 -2.79 3.79
CA ASP A 66 6.39 -2.53 5.05
C ASP A 66 5.42 -2.44 6.25
N MET A 67 4.27 -1.78 6.08
CA MET A 67 3.25 -1.66 7.15
C MET A 67 2.64 -2.99 7.55
N LEU A 68 2.58 -3.96 6.64
CA LEU A 68 1.97 -5.27 6.86
C LEU A 68 2.99 -6.40 7.10
N ASP A 69 4.29 -6.06 7.15
CA ASP A 69 5.40 -7.01 7.21
C ASP A 69 5.28 -8.09 6.11
N MET A 70 5.11 -7.63 4.87
CA MET A 70 4.91 -8.46 3.68
C MET A 70 6.06 -8.29 2.69
N SER A 71 6.42 -9.36 1.99
CA SER A 71 7.27 -9.25 0.81
C SER A 71 6.61 -8.40 -0.27
N TYR A 72 7.35 -7.48 -0.89
CA TYR A 72 6.85 -6.57 -1.94
C TYR A 72 6.18 -7.30 -3.10
N LEU A 73 6.67 -8.49 -3.45
CA LEU A 73 6.09 -9.33 -4.51
C LEU A 73 4.65 -9.77 -4.21
N ARG A 74 4.25 -9.83 -2.94
CA ARG A 74 2.89 -10.19 -2.54
C ARG A 74 1.89 -9.06 -2.66
N VAL A 75 2.37 -7.81 -2.75
CA VAL A 75 1.55 -6.60 -2.88
C VAL A 75 1.53 -6.11 -4.33
N LEU A 76 2.64 -6.29 -5.05
CA LEU A 76 2.73 -6.18 -6.50
C LEU A 76 1.75 -7.11 -7.20
#